data_AF-A0A6V7K9U8-F1
#
_entry.id   AF-A0A6V7K9U8-F1
#
_cell.length_a   1.000
_cell.length_b   1.000
_cell.length_c   1.000
_cell.angle_alpha   90.00
_cell.angle_beta   90.00
_cell.angle_gamma   90.00
#
_symmetry.space_group_name_H-M   'P 1'
#
loop_
_entity.id
_entity.type
_entity.pdbx_description
1 polymer ?
#
loop_
_entity_poly.entity_id
_entity_poly.type
_entity_poly.pdbx_seq_one_letter_code
_entity_poly.pdbx_strand_id
1 'polypeptide(L)'
;VPEDDEDQGPSDSSSPGPSSEGRKSFFKSPTKSKEPPLIQLVSLLLQSFNKYKRLEFRPSSRIKDSLVEMGFEEKSVVETLKITGNNQNNACEWLLGARRHSLQDLDEGLNDSGPIYNAIMTNPHIQLSLTNPKMLMAYLSILETPSSTSIWINDPEVSPVLSQIFKTYHSEKHAIHMNRYENS
;
A
#
# COMPACT_ATOMS: atom_id res chain seq x y z
N VAL A 1 12.53 73.75 23.52
CA VAL A 1 12.47 75.03 22.78
C VAL A 1 13.81 75.71 22.97
N PRO A 2 14.54 76.14 21.94
CA PRO A 2 14.58 75.61 20.57
C PRO A 2 15.95 75.85 19.83
N GLU A 3 16.01 75.48 18.54
CA GLU A 3 16.71 76.16 17.39
C GLU A 3 18.26 76.16 17.31
N ASP A 4 18.96 76.00 16.16
CA ASP A 4 18.63 75.89 14.72
C ASP A 4 19.90 75.55 13.88
N ASP A 5 19.70 74.92 12.71
CA ASP A 5 20.23 75.16 11.33
C ASP A 5 21.71 75.56 11.07
N GLU A 6 22.38 75.35 9.91
CA GLU A 6 22.10 74.77 8.58
C GLU A 6 23.47 74.58 7.85
N ASP A 7 23.53 73.54 7.01
CA ASP A 7 24.01 73.49 5.61
C ASP A 7 25.43 73.95 5.15
N GLN A 8 26.12 73.04 4.46
CA GLN A 8 26.91 73.32 3.24
C GLN A 8 27.34 72.02 2.51
N GLY A 9 26.69 71.73 1.37
CA GLY A 9 27.33 71.05 0.22
C GLY A 9 28.33 71.97 -0.51
N PRO A 10 28.95 71.60 -1.66
CA PRO A 10 28.35 70.78 -2.73
C PRO A 10 29.32 69.81 -3.52
N SER A 11 28.73 69.01 -4.44
CA SER A 11 29.15 68.57 -5.81
C SER A 11 30.64 68.36 -6.16
N ASP A 12 31.13 67.44 -7.00
CA ASP A 12 30.62 66.50 -8.01
C ASP A 12 31.84 65.67 -8.49
N SER A 13 31.66 64.44 -9.01
CA SER A 13 32.30 63.96 -10.25
C SER A 13 32.21 62.44 -10.45
N SER A 14 31.51 62.11 -11.54
CA SER A 14 31.26 60.82 -12.16
C SER A 14 32.49 60.08 -12.68
N SER A 15 32.45 58.75 -12.67
CA SER A 15 33.12 57.86 -13.67
C SER A 15 32.78 56.36 -13.41
N PRO A 16 32.95 55.45 -14.40
CA PRO A 16 31.85 54.65 -14.97
C PRO A 16 31.94 53.13 -14.65
N GLY A 17 30.88 52.39 -15.03
CA GLY A 17 30.70 50.94 -14.79
C GLY A 17 31.76 50.01 -15.43
N PRO A 18 31.59 48.67 -15.27
CA PRO A 18 30.93 47.98 -16.38
C PRO A 18 30.04 46.77 -16.02
N SER A 19 29.18 46.47 -17.00
CA SER A 19 28.69 45.14 -17.42
C SER A 19 27.67 44.40 -16.55
N SER A 20 26.40 44.72 -16.76
CA SER A 20 25.27 43.82 -16.53
C SER A 20 25.08 42.89 -17.74
N GLU A 21 25.93 41.87 -17.87
CA GLU A 21 25.70 40.76 -18.80
C GLU A 21 25.08 39.56 -18.08
N GLY A 22 23.77 39.42 -18.26
CA GLY A 22 23.17 38.16 -18.68
C GLY A 22 23.36 36.94 -17.78
N ARG A 23 22.91 36.98 -16.52
CA ARG A 23 22.57 35.75 -15.80
C ARG A 23 21.22 35.25 -16.31
N LYS A 24 21.25 34.53 -17.44
CA LYS A 24 20.10 33.78 -17.97
C LYS A 24 19.55 32.92 -16.84
N SER A 25 18.34 33.25 -16.39
CA SER A 25 17.53 32.43 -15.49
C SER A 25 17.32 31.06 -16.14
N PHE A 26 18.15 30.10 -15.77
CA PHE A 26 18.11 28.72 -16.25
C PHE A 26 17.06 27.87 -15.51
N PHE A 27 16.23 28.47 -14.66
CA PHE A 27 15.02 27.85 -14.14
C PHE A 27 13.92 27.94 -15.19
N LYS A 28 14.12 27.16 -16.26
CA LYS A 28 13.00 26.66 -17.06
C LYS A 28 12.15 25.86 -16.08
N SER A 29 10.98 26.39 -15.73
CA SER A 29 9.95 25.64 -15.04
C SER A 29 9.80 24.28 -15.73
N PRO A 30 9.85 23.15 -15.00
CA PRO A 30 9.58 21.87 -15.61
C PRO A 30 8.16 21.97 -16.16
N THR A 31 8.08 21.79 -17.47
CA THR A 31 6.87 21.50 -18.21
C THR A 31 5.99 20.58 -17.38
N LYS A 32 4.68 20.86 -17.31
CA LYS A 32 3.65 19.95 -16.77
C LYS A 32 3.71 18.62 -17.53
N SER A 33 4.69 17.77 -17.24
CA SER A 33 4.58 16.35 -17.45
C SER A 33 3.42 15.94 -16.56
N LYS A 34 2.37 15.39 -17.19
CA LYS A 34 1.33 14.68 -16.47
C LYS A 34 2.02 13.51 -15.77
N GLU A 35 2.57 13.75 -14.59
CA GLU A 35 2.92 12.66 -13.69
C GLU A 35 1.64 11.82 -13.57
N PRO A 36 1.73 10.50 -13.78
CA PRO A 36 0.58 9.66 -13.59
C PRO A 36 0.06 9.93 -12.17
N PRO A 37 -1.26 10.08 -11.97
CA PRO A 37 -1.80 10.30 -10.63
C PRO A 37 -1.24 9.22 -9.70
N LEU A 38 -0.83 9.59 -8.48
CA LEU A 38 -0.14 8.68 -7.53
C LEU A 38 -0.83 7.32 -7.39
N ILE A 39 -2.15 7.30 -7.50
CA ILE A 39 -2.99 6.08 -7.49
C ILE A 39 -2.60 5.10 -8.62
N GLN A 40 -2.35 5.59 -9.84
CA GLN A 40 -1.88 4.75 -10.94
C GLN A 40 -0.49 4.18 -10.68
N LEU A 41 0.40 4.94 -10.06
CA LEU A 41 1.75 4.47 -9.71
C LEU A 41 1.68 3.37 -8.64
N VAL A 42 0.88 3.56 -7.59
CA VAL A 42 0.66 2.55 -6.54
C VAL A 42 0.02 1.29 -7.15
N SER A 43 -0.97 1.45 -8.03
CA SER A 43 -1.57 0.32 -8.75
C SER A 43 -0.54 -0.45 -9.58
N LEU A 44 0.34 0.25 -10.31
CA LEU A 44 1.38 -0.39 -11.12
C LEU A 44 2.43 -1.10 -10.25
N LEU A 45 2.78 -0.50 -9.11
CA LEU A 45 3.68 -1.11 -8.12
C LEU A 45 3.10 -2.40 -7.58
N LEU A 46 1.83 -2.39 -7.15
CA LEU A 46 1.14 -3.58 -6.64
C LEU A 46 1.02 -4.68 -7.72
N GLN A 47 0.68 -4.30 -8.96
CA GLN A 47 0.64 -5.25 -10.07
C GLN A 47 2.01 -5.89 -10.34
N SER A 48 3.07 -5.09 -10.33
CA SER A 48 4.43 -5.56 -10.54
C SER A 48 4.89 -6.49 -9.41
N PHE A 49 4.55 -6.13 -8.16
CA PHE A 49 4.81 -6.91 -6.97
C PHE A 49 4.11 -8.27 -6.99
N ASN A 50 2.81 -8.31 -7.30
CA ASN A 50 2.06 -9.56 -7.40
C ASN A 50 2.59 -10.45 -8.54
N LYS A 51 2.96 -9.85 -9.67
CA LYS A 51 3.62 -10.58 -10.76
C LYS A 51 4.95 -11.19 -10.32
N TYR A 52 5.76 -10.43 -9.58
CA TYR A 52 7.03 -10.92 -9.04
C TYR A 52 6.82 -12.08 -8.06
N LYS A 53 5.91 -11.95 -7.09
CA LYS A 53 5.55 -13.03 -6.16
C LYS A 53 5.13 -14.32 -6.87
N ARG A 54 4.35 -14.20 -7.95
CA ARG A 54 3.93 -15.36 -8.76
C ARG A 54 5.07 -16.02 -9.53
N LEU A 55 6.12 -15.26 -9.88
CA LEU A 55 7.32 -15.79 -10.55
C LEU A 55 8.24 -16.51 -9.56
N GLU A 56 8.37 -15.98 -8.34
CA GLU A 56 9.19 -16.59 -7.28
C GLU A 56 8.49 -17.70 -6.50
N PHE A 57 7.24 -18.03 -6.86
CA PHE A 57 6.44 -19.01 -6.15
C PHE A 57 7.17 -20.35 -6.00
N ARG A 58 7.30 -20.81 -4.75
CA ARG A 58 7.84 -22.11 -4.39
C ARG A 58 6.76 -22.96 -3.71
N PRO A 59 6.42 -24.15 -4.26
CA PRO A 59 5.52 -25.08 -3.59
C PRO A 59 6.12 -25.50 -2.24
N SER A 60 5.32 -25.45 -1.19
CA SER A 60 5.71 -25.96 0.12
C SER A 60 5.87 -27.48 0.07
N SER A 61 7.07 -28.01 0.34
CA SER A 61 7.32 -29.46 0.33
C SER A 61 6.35 -30.18 1.26
N ARG A 62 6.17 -29.67 2.49
CA ARG A 62 5.26 -30.26 3.48
C ARG A 62 3.82 -30.44 2.95
N ILE A 63 3.29 -29.42 2.28
CA ILE A 63 1.91 -29.46 1.77
C ILE A 63 1.83 -30.34 0.53
N LYS A 64 2.83 -30.24 -0.35
CA LYS A 64 2.96 -31.09 -1.54
C LYS A 64 2.97 -32.57 -1.14
N ASP A 65 3.83 -32.94 -0.21
CA ASP A 65 4.02 -34.32 0.25
C ASP A 65 2.73 -34.84 0.88
N SER A 66 2.07 -34.04 1.74
CA SER A 66 0.76 -34.39 2.32
C SER A 66 -0.35 -34.58 1.27
N LEU A 67 -0.41 -33.76 0.23
CA LEU A 67 -1.39 -33.91 -0.85
C LEU A 67 -1.09 -35.14 -1.73
N VAL A 68 0.18 -35.41 -2.02
CA VAL A 68 0.58 -36.61 -2.78
C VAL A 68 0.31 -37.89 -1.99
N GLU A 69 0.53 -37.89 -0.68
CA GLU A 69 0.18 -39.01 0.21
C GLU A 69 -1.33 -39.30 0.23
N MET A 70 -2.19 -38.30 0.01
CA MET A 70 -3.63 -38.50 -0.16
C MET A 70 -4.01 -39.10 -1.53
N GLY A 71 -3.04 -39.31 -2.42
CA GLY A 71 -3.24 -39.92 -3.74
C GLY A 71 -3.42 -38.94 -4.89
N PHE A 72 -3.20 -37.64 -4.66
CA PHE A 72 -3.23 -36.64 -5.74
C PHE A 72 -1.95 -36.70 -6.59
N GLU A 73 -2.09 -36.46 -7.90
CA GLU A 73 -0.95 -36.43 -8.82
C GLU A 73 -0.01 -35.26 -8.51
N GLU A 74 1.29 -35.51 -8.36
CA GLU A 74 2.28 -34.49 -7.98
C GLU A 74 2.26 -33.26 -8.91
N LYS A 75 2.12 -33.47 -10.23
CA LYS A 75 2.03 -32.36 -11.20
C LYS A 75 0.81 -31.48 -10.95
N SER A 76 -0.35 -32.10 -10.70
CA SER A 76 -1.59 -31.41 -10.39
C SER A 76 -1.51 -30.67 -9.05
N VAL A 77 -0.85 -31.28 -8.06
CA VAL A 77 -0.60 -30.67 -6.75
C VAL A 77 0.26 -29.41 -6.89
N VAL A 78 1.37 -29.47 -7.63
CA VAL A 78 2.25 -28.31 -7.82
C VAL A 78 1.54 -27.16 -8.53
N GLU A 79 0.77 -27.46 -9.59
CA GLU A 79 -0.03 -26.46 -10.29
C GLU A 79 -1.11 -25.86 -9.38
N THR A 80 -1.80 -26.70 -8.62
CA THR A 80 -2.82 -26.26 -7.67
C THR A 80 -2.23 -25.38 -6.59
N LEU A 81 -1.09 -25.74 -5.99
CA LEU A 81 -0.44 -24.94 -4.96
C LEU A 81 -0.03 -23.56 -5.50
N LYS A 82 0.34 -23.48 -6.78
CA LYS A 82 0.63 -22.20 -7.46
C LYS A 82 -0.62 -21.34 -7.64
N ILE A 83 -1.78 -21.96 -7.81
CA ILE A 83 -3.07 -21.27 -7.91
C ILE A 83 -3.57 -20.84 -6.52
N THR A 84 -3.41 -21.67 -5.50
CA THR A 84 -3.98 -21.47 -4.16
C THR A 84 -3.02 -20.82 -3.16
N GLY A 85 -1.81 -20.42 -3.59
CA GLY A 85 -0.84 -19.70 -2.75
C GLY A 85 -0.31 -20.53 -1.57
N ASN A 86 -0.07 -21.84 -1.75
CA ASN A 86 0.30 -22.77 -0.68
C ASN A 86 -0.75 -22.91 0.46
N ASN A 87 -2.02 -22.62 0.21
CA ASN A 87 -3.09 -22.93 1.17
C ASN A 87 -3.55 -24.40 0.99
N GLN A 88 -3.31 -25.24 2.00
CA GLN A 88 -3.65 -26.67 1.95
C GLN A 88 -5.17 -26.90 1.79
N ASN A 89 -6.01 -26.22 2.55
CA ASN A 89 -7.46 -26.38 2.48
C ASN A 89 -8.00 -25.99 1.11
N ASN A 90 -7.57 -24.84 0.59
CA ASN A 90 -7.97 -24.39 -0.74
C ASN A 90 -7.43 -25.33 -1.83
N ALA A 91 -6.21 -25.84 -1.67
CA ALA A 91 -5.61 -26.79 -2.61
C ALA A 91 -6.39 -28.11 -2.63
N CYS A 92 -6.83 -28.62 -1.48
CA CYS A 92 -7.69 -29.80 -1.41
C CYS A 92 -9.02 -29.58 -2.13
N GLU A 93 -9.74 -28.48 -1.83
CA GLU A 93 -11.01 -28.19 -2.51
C GLU A 93 -10.83 -28.03 -4.02
N TRP A 94 -9.72 -27.40 -4.44
CA TRP A 94 -9.36 -27.30 -5.84
C TRP A 94 -9.08 -28.68 -6.44
N LEU A 95 -8.26 -29.53 -5.84
CA LEU A 95 -7.99 -30.87 -6.38
C LEU A 95 -9.26 -31.74 -6.46
N LEU A 96 -10.24 -31.51 -5.59
CA LEU A 96 -11.56 -32.17 -5.60
C LEU A 96 -12.56 -31.59 -6.62
N GLY A 97 -12.16 -30.59 -7.41
CA GLY A 97 -12.96 -30.04 -8.51
C GLY A 97 -13.76 -28.78 -8.19
N ALA A 98 -13.70 -28.25 -6.96
CA ALA A 98 -14.28 -26.94 -6.67
C ALA A 98 -13.38 -25.85 -7.28
N ARG A 99 -13.87 -25.17 -8.33
CA ARG A 99 -13.16 -24.09 -9.04
C ARG A 99 -13.73 -22.72 -8.68
N ARG A 100 -13.84 -22.41 -7.37
CA ARG A 100 -14.37 -21.12 -6.90
C ARG A 100 -13.27 -20.06 -6.90
N HIS A 101 -13.62 -18.80 -7.18
CA HIS A 101 -12.66 -17.69 -7.16
C HIS A 101 -12.00 -17.52 -5.78
N SER A 102 -12.75 -17.80 -4.70
CA SER A 102 -12.27 -17.73 -3.31
C SER A 102 -11.14 -18.70 -2.95
N LEU A 103 -10.87 -19.69 -3.80
CA LEU A 103 -9.83 -20.70 -3.57
C LEU A 103 -8.48 -20.28 -4.16
N GLN A 104 -8.48 -19.30 -5.05
CA GLN A 104 -7.26 -18.76 -5.67
C GLN A 104 -6.53 -17.85 -4.68
N ASP A 105 -5.22 -17.69 -4.90
CA ASP A 105 -4.38 -16.79 -4.12
C ASP A 105 -5.01 -15.39 -4.09
N LEU A 106 -5.31 -14.90 -2.89
CA LEU A 106 -6.14 -13.72 -2.62
C LEU A 106 -5.33 -12.42 -2.81
N ASP A 107 -4.66 -12.28 -3.96
CA ASP A 107 -4.07 -11.01 -4.39
C ASP A 107 -5.16 -9.97 -4.74
N GLU A 108 -6.43 -10.39 -4.76
CA GLU A 108 -7.58 -9.51 -4.90
C GLU A 108 -7.91 -8.85 -3.55
N GLY A 109 -7.81 -7.53 -3.51
CA GLY A 109 -8.10 -6.73 -2.31
C GLY A 109 -9.58 -6.73 -1.94
N LEU A 110 -9.92 -5.96 -0.90
CA LEU A 110 -11.32 -5.72 -0.54
C LEU A 110 -12.03 -4.95 -1.66
N ASN A 111 -13.33 -5.23 -1.85
CA ASN A 111 -14.16 -4.43 -2.74
C ASN A 111 -14.32 -3.00 -2.19
N ASP A 112 -13.90 -1.99 -2.96
CA ASP A 112 -13.98 -0.56 -2.60
C ASP A 112 -15.42 -0.09 -2.30
N SER A 113 -16.43 -0.74 -2.88
CA SER A 113 -17.85 -0.47 -2.62
C SER A 113 -18.45 -1.35 -1.52
N GLY A 114 -17.66 -2.24 -0.93
CA GLY A 114 -18.10 -3.19 0.08
C GLY A 114 -18.26 -2.57 1.48
N PRO A 115 -19.16 -3.12 2.31
CA PRO A 115 -19.39 -2.61 3.67
C PRO A 115 -18.14 -2.67 4.54
N ILE A 116 -17.33 -3.73 4.41
CA ILE A 116 -16.07 -3.89 5.16
C ILE A 116 -15.08 -2.77 4.81
N TYR A 117 -14.87 -2.51 3.51
CA TYR A 117 -13.96 -1.47 3.06
C TYR A 117 -14.43 -0.10 3.55
N ASN A 118 -15.72 0.19 3.39
CA ASN A 118 -16.31 1.44 3.82
C ASN A 118 -16.16 1.67 5.33
N ALA A 119 -16.41 0.64 6.16
CA ALA A 119 -16.25 0.73 7.61
C ALA A 119 -14.80 1.00 8.03
N ILE A 120 -13.83 0.37 7.36
CA ILE A 120 -12.40 0.60 7.58
C ILE A 120 -12.02 2.03 7.18
N MET A 121 -12.42 2.46 5.97
CA MET A 121 -12.04 3.77 5.43
C MET A 121 -12.77 4.94 6.07
N THR A 122 -13.95 4.73 6.66
CA THR A 122 -14.69 5.78 7.40
C THR A 122 -14.14 5.97 8.82
N ASN A 123 -13.33 5.04 9.32
CA ASN A 123 -12.79 5.12 10.67
C ASN A 123 -11.76 6.28 10.77
N PRO A 124 -12.02 7.33 11.58
CA PRO A 124 -11.17 8.52 11.61
C PRO A 124 -9.76 8.22 12.14
N HIS A 125 -9.64 7.26 13.06
CA HIS A 125 -8.34 6.84 13.60
C HIS A 125 -7.49 6.15 12.53
N ILE A 126 -8.12 5.31 11.69
CA ILE A 126 -7.43 4.67 10.55
C ILE A 126 -7.05 5.73 9.53
N GLN A 127 -7.95 6.63 9.14
CA GLN A 127 -7.65 7.70 8.18
C GLN A 127 -6.46 8.57 8.62
N LEU A 128 -6.44 9.00 9.88
CA LEU A 128 -5.34 9.80 10.42
C LEU A 128 -4.01 9.03 10.39
N SER A 129 -4.05 7.71 10.63
CA SER A 129 -2.84 6.89 10.56
C SER A 129 -2.26 6.79 9.14
N LEU A 130 -3.09 6.90 8.10
CA LEU A 130 -2.63 6.83 6.70
C LEU A 130 -1.73 8.00 6.30
N THR A 131 -1.72 9.09 7.08
CA THR A 131 -0.79 10.20 6.85
C THR A 131 0.60 9.95 7.44
N ASN A 132 0.75 8.91 8.28
CA ASN A 132 2.03 8.56 8.89
C ASN A 132 2.87 7.69 7.92
N PRO A 133 4.07 8.12 7.49
CA PRO A 133 4.92 7.33 6.59
C PRO A 133 5.35 5.97 7.19
N LYS A 134 5.41 5.85 8.52
CA LYS A 134 5.69 4.59 9.21
C LYS A 134 4.60 3.55 8.98
N MET A 135 3.33 3.98 8.91
CA MET A 135 2.22 3.09 8.57
C MET A 135 2.34 2.54 7.16
N LEU A 136 2.75 3.36 6.19
CA LEU A 136 3.01 2.90 4.82
C LEU A 136 4.10 1.82 4.80
N MET A 137 5.19 2.02 5.53
CA MET A 137 6.27 1.03 5.64
C MET A 137 5.77 -0.28 6.28
N ALA A 138 4.94 -0.18 7.32
CA ALA A 138 4.32 -1.35 7.92
C ALA A 138 3.47 -2.13 6.91
N TYR A 139 2.60 -1.46 6.16
CA TYR A 139 1.78 -2.11 5.13
C TYR A 139 2.62 -2.78 4.04
N LEU A 140 3.65 -2.11 3.52
CA LEU A 140 4.54 -2.69 2.51
C LEU A 140 5.25 -3.93 3.03
N SER A 141 5.75 -3.91 4.26
CA SER A 141 6.43 -5.08 4.84
C SER A 141 5.48 -6.25 5.11
N ILE A 142 4.21 -5.98 5.44
CA ILE A 142 3.17 -7.01 5.64
C ILE A 142 2.79 -7.62 4.29
N LEU A 143 2.72 -6.82 3.23
CA LEU A 143 2.50 -7.30 1.86
C LEU A 143 3.66 -8.18 1.38
N GLU A 144 4.90 -7.78 1.67
CA GLU A 144 6.11 -8.54 1.35
C GLU A 144 6.13 -9.89 2.07
N THR A 145 5.97 -9.88 3.40
CA THR A 145 6.01 -11.08 4.22
C THR A 145 4.92 -11.02 5.30
N PRO A 146 3.89 -11.88 5.27
CA PRO A 146 2.81 -11.84 6.26
C PRO A 146 3.26 -12.00 7.72
N SER A 147 4.38 -12.70 7.97
CA SER A 147 4.94 -12.88 9.32
C SER A 147 5.54 -11.59 9.90
N SER A 148 5.85 -10.58 9.08
CA SER A 148 6.32 -9.28 9.54
C SER A 148 5.28 -8.55 10.40
N THR A 149 3.99 -8.91 10.28
CA THR A 149 2.90 -8.42 11.15
C THR A 149 3.25 -8.56 12.64
N SER A 150 3.96 -9.62 13.03
CA SER A 150 4.38 -9.86 14.41
C SER A 150 5.34 -8.79 14.95
N ILE A 151 6.12 -8.13 14.09
CA ILE A 151 7.02 -7.04 14.48
C ILE A 151 6.19 -5.79 14.78
N TRP A 152 5.24 -5.48 13.88
CA TRP A 152 4.42 -4.27 13.95
C TRP A 152 3.34 -4.28 15.02
N ILE A 153 2.89 -5.46 15.44
CA ILE A 153 1.92 -5.56 16.54
C ILE A 153 2.51 -5.17 17.90
N ASN A 154 3.84 -5.15 18.03
CA ASN A 154 4.54 -4.69 19.23
C ASN A 154 4.89 -3.19 19.16
N ASP A 155 4.73 -2.55 18.00
CA ASP A 155 5.06 -1.13 17.83
C ASP A 155 3.94 -0.24 18.40
N PRO A 156 4.27 0.74 19.25
CA PRO A 156 3.27 1.54 19.95
C PRO A 156 2.42 2.44 19.03
N GLU A 157 2.91 2.77 17.83
CA GLU A 157 2.22 3.66 16.89
C GLU A 157 1.41 2.86 15.86
N VAL A 158 1.94 1.72 15.40
CA VAL A 158 1.33 0.89 14.36
C VAL A 158 0.31 -0.10 14.95
N SER A 159 0.60 -0.67 16.11
CA SER A 159 -0.25 -1.70 16.73
C SER A 159 -1.70 -1.27 16.98
N PRO A 160 -1.99 -0.06 17.50
CA PRO A 160 -3.37 0.37 17.72
C PRO A 160 -4.17 0.44 16.42
N VAL A 161 -3.53 0.88 15.33
CA VAL A 161 -4.15 1.02 14.02
C VAL A 161 -4.44 -0.35 13.41
N LEU A 162 -3.45 -1.26 13.40
CA LEU A 162 -3.65 -2.62 12.91
C LEU A 162 -4.73 -3.34 13.71
N SER A 163 -4.71 -3.21 15.04
CA SER A 163 -5.74 -3.76 15.91
C SER A 163 -7.13 -3.22 15.57
N GLN A 164 -7.25 -1.93 15.26
CA GLN A 164 -8.50 -1.31 14.87
C GLN A 164 -8.99 -1.81 13.50
N ILE A 165 -8.08 -1.97 12.53
CA ILE A 165 -8.39 -2.55 11.22
C ILE A 165 -8.92 -3.98 11.39
N PHE A 166 -8.22 -4.82 12.17
CA PHE A 166 -8.64 -6.19 12.41
C PHE A 166 -9.99 -6.27 13.11
N LYS A 167 -10.21 -5.48 14.17
CA LYS A 167 -11.51 -5.45 14.88
C LYS A 167 -12.64 -5.06 13.94
N THR A 168 -12.44 -4.00 13.14
CA THR A 168 -13.44 -3.53 12.18
C THR A 168 -13.74 -4.59 11.13
N TYR A 169 -12.69 -5.19 10.54
CA TYR A 169 -12.83 -6.28 9.57
C TYR A 169 -13.64 -7.45 10.12
N HIS A 170 -13.29 -7.94 11.32
CA HIS A 170 -13.94 -9.11 11.91
C HIS A 170 -15.37 -8.81 12.33
N SER A 171 -15.63 -7.62 12.88
CA SER A 171 -16.98 -7.17 13.24
C SER A 171 -17.89 -7.12 12.01
N GLU A 172 -17.45 -6.46 10.94
CA GLU A 172 -18.24 -6.35 9.70
C GLU A 172 -18.41 -7.70 9.01
N LYS A 173 -17.36 -8.51 8.94
CA LYS A 173 -17.44 -9.87 8.40
C LYS A 173 -18.45 -10.72 9.19
N HIS A 174 -18.45 -10.61 10.52
CA HIS A 174 -19.41 -11.31 11.37
C HIS A 174 -20.84 -10.81 11.12
N ALA A 175 -21.05 -9.50 11.06
CA ALA A 175 -22.35 -8.90 10.78
C ALA A 175 -22.93 -9.37 9.43
N ILE A 176 -22.10 -9.41 8.38
CA ILE A 176 -22.52 -9.93 7.06
C ILE A 176 -22.98 -11.38 7.14
N HIS A 177 -22.26 -12.23 7.88
CA HIS A 177 -22.66 -13.62 8.06
C HIS A 177 -23.97 -13.73 8.85
N MET A 178 -24.14 -12.98 9.94
CA MET A 178 -25.37 -13.00 10.74
C MET A 178 -26.58 -12.53 9.94
N ASN A 179 -26.45 -11.40 9.22
CA ASN A 179 -27.53 -10.88 8.37
C ASN A 179 -27.94 -11.86 7.26
N ARG A 180 -27.05 -12.77 6.85
CA ARG A 180 -27.38 -13.82 5.87
C ARG A 180 -28.28 -14.91 6.45
N TYR A 181 -28.21 -15.17 7.75
CA TYR A 181 -29.10 -16.12 8.45
C TYR A 181 -30.44 -15.49 8.82
N GLU A 182 -30.47 -14.20 9.17
CA GLU A 182 -31.72 -13.48 9.48
C GLU A 182 -32.63 -13.30 8.24
N ASN A 183 -32.04 -13.30 7.03
CA ASN A 183 -32.76 -13.14 5.76
C ASN A 183 -33.05 -14.47 5.02
N SER A 184 -32.85 -15.63 5.66
CA SER A 184 -33.14 -16.98 5.11
C SER A 184 -34.30 -17.65 5.85
#